data_AF-A0A268JDL4-F1
#
_entry.id   AF-A0A268JDL4-F1
#
_cell.length_a   1.000
_cell.length_b   1.000
_cell.length_c   1.000
_cell.angle_alpha   90.00
_cell.angle_beta   90.00
_cell.angle_gamma   90.00
#
_symmetry.space_group_name_H-M   'P 1'
#
loop_
_entity.id
_entity.type
_entity.pdbx_description
1 polymer ?
#
loop_
_entity_poly.entity_id
_entity_poly.type
_entity_poly.pdbx_seq_one_letter_code
_entity_poly.pdbx_strand_id
1 'polypeptide(L)' 'MKTTVELPDVMEVKHIQGFLRIGRSQAYQLAKTGAFHTVTVGKRILIPKKSFMEWFEGMPSEPAHDERSGENTLSEVF' A
#
# COMPACT_ATOMS: atom_id res chain seq x y z
N MET A 1 9.23 12.40 23.49
CA MET A 1 8.13 12.03 22.57
C MET A 1 8.63 12.25 21.16
N LYS A 2 8.69 11.21 20.30
CA LYS A 2 9.11 11.35 18.90
C LYS A 2 7.86 11.59 18.05
N THR A 3 7.49 12.85 17.85
CA THR A 3 6.18 13.26 17.28
C THR A 3 6.24 13.63 15.79
N THR A 4 7.17 13.07 15.03
CA THR A 4 7.12 13.18 13.57
C THR A 4 7.68 11.88 13.03
N VAL A 5 6.78 10.94 12.71
CA VAL A 5 7.18 9.75 11.95
C VAL A 5 7.46 10.28 10.55
N GLU A 6 8.70 10.67 10.29
CA GLU A 6 9.13 10.98 8.94
C GLU A 6 8.94 9.71 8.11
N LEU A 7 7.89 9.72 7.28
CA LEU A 7 7.65 8.63 6.36
C LEU A 7 8.80 8.63 5.34
N PRO A 8 9.47 7.49 5.12
CA PRO A 8 10.50 7.37 4.09
C PRO A 8 9.88 7.57 2.71
N ASP A 9 10.68 8.03 1.74
CA ASP A 9 10.23 8.23 0.35
C ASP A 9 9.69 6.94 -0.29
N VAL A 10 10.24 5.79 0.14
CA VAL A 10 9.75 4.47 -0.18
C VAL A 10 9.28 3.77 1.09
N MET A 11 7.98 3.54 1.17
CA MET A 11 7.30 2.90 2.29
C MET A 11 7.18 1.39 2.10
N GLU A 12 6.89 0.70 3.20
CA GLU A 12 6.59 -0.73 3.30
C GLU A 12 5.26 -0.85 4.05
N VAL A 13 4.63 -2.02 3.99
CA VAL A 13 3.35 -2.28 4.69
C VAL A 13 3.40 -1.97 6.19
N LYS A 14 4.56 -2.11 6.85
CA LYS A 14 4.74 -1.72 8.27
C LYS A 14 4.61 -0.22 8.51
N HIS A 15 4.98 0.61 7.54
CA HIS A 15 4.85 2.07 7.64
C HIS A 15 3.37 2.47 7.53
N ILE A 16 2.59 1.79 6.68
CA ILE A 16 1.12 1.95 6.63
C ILE A 16 0.48 1.56 7.97
N GLN A 17 0.89 0.43 8.55
CA GLN A 17 0.39 0.00 9.87
C GLN A 17 0.63 1.06 10.94
N GLY A 18 1.86 1.61 11.01
CA GLY A 18 2.20 2.65 11.96
C GLY A 18 1.46 3.97 11.72
N PHE A 19 1.29 4.36 10.46
CA PHE A 19 0.64 5.62 10.08
C PHE A 19 -0.87 5.58 10.31
N LEU A 20 -1.55 4.56 9.80
CA LEU A 20 -3.01 4.41 9.91
C LEU A 20 -3.46 3.76 11.21
N ARG A 21 -2.53 3.23 12.02
CA ARG A 21 -2.81 2.49 13.26
C ARG A 21 -3.74 1.29 13.06
N ILE A 22 -3.59 0.61 11.93
CA ILE A 22 -4.38 -0.58 11.57
C ILE A 22 -3.60 -1.86 11.79
N GLY A 23 -4.34 -2.96 11.93
CA GLY A 23 -3.75 -4.28 12.06
C GLY A 23 -2.96 -4.71 10.82
N ARG A 24 -2.00 -5.61 11.00
CA ARG A 24 -1.15 -6.13 9.91
C ARG A 24 -1.96 -6.63 8.72
N SER A 25 -3.00 -7.43 8.97
CA SER A 25 -3.85 -7.99 7.91
C SER A 25 -4.51 -6.90 7.07
N GLN A 26 -5.09 -5.88 7.72
CA GLN A 26 -5.75 -4.75 7.07
C GLN A 26 -4.77 -3.93 6.22
N ALA A 27 -3.54 -3.70 6.71
CA ALA A 27 -2.53 -2.99 5.93
C ALA A 27 -2.07 -3.77 4.70
N TYR A 28 -1.94 -5.10 4.80
CA TYR A 28 -1.62 -5.95 3.65
C TYR A 28 -2.75 -5.99 2.64
N GLN A 29 -4.01 -6.07 3.09
CA GLN A 29 -5.17 -6.00 2.23
C GLN A 29 -5.20 -4.67 1.50
N LEU A 30 -5.08 -3.55 2.23
CA LEU A 30 -5.05 -2.20 1.67
C LEU A 30 -3.97 -2.05 0.58
N ALA A 31 -2.73 -2.46 0.86
CA ALA A 31 -1.64 -2.39 -0.10
C ALA A 31 -1.88 -3.23 -1.37
N LYS A 32 -2.78 -4.22 -1.33
CA LYS A 32 -3.17 -5.06 -2.47
C LYS A 32 -4.45 -4.62 -3.17
N THR A 33 -5.19 -3.65 -2.63
CA THR A 33 -6.46 -3.19 -3.23
C THR A 33 -6.28 -2.43 -4.55
N GLY A 34 -5.07 -1.95 -4.85
CA GLY A 34 -4.82 -1.06 -5.98
C GLY A 34 -5.23 0.39 -5.72
N ALA A 35 -5.55 0.76 -4.47
CA ALA A 35 -5.95 2.13 -4.10
C ALA A 35 -4.85 3.20 -4.29
N PHE A 36 -3.59 2.78 -4.35
CA PHE A 36 -2.42 3.60 -4.67
C PHE A 36 -1.37 2.75 -5.35
N HIS A 37 -0.40 3.39 -6.00
CA HIS A 37 0.67 2.70 -6.71
C HIS A 37 1.58 1.93 -5.75
N THR A 38 1.87 0.68 -6.09
CA THR A 38 2.81 -0.18 -5.36
C THR A 38 3.74 -0.90 -6.33
N VAL A 39 4.95 -1.20 -5.88
CA VAL A 39 5.97 -1.93 -6.63
C VAL A 39 6.36 -3.16 -5.82
N THR A 40 6.28 -4.34 -6.42
CA THR A 40 6.73 -5.57 -5.75
C THR A 40 8.12 -5.95 -6.23
N VAL A 41 9.07 -6.07 -5.30
CA VAL A 41 10.44 -6.53 -5.58
C VAL A 41 10.72 -7.78 -4.75
N GLY A 42 10.74 -8.93 -5.42
CA GLY A 42 10.81 -10.23 -4.75
C GLY A 42 9.63 -10.44 -3.81
N LYS A 43 9.88 -10.58 -2.50
CA LYS A 43 8.84 -10.76 -1.46
C LYS A 43 8.41 -9.45 -0.79
N ARG A 44 8.95 -8.31 -1.20
CA ARG A 44 8.70 -7.00 -0.57
C ARG A 44 7.73 -6.18 -1.41
N ILE A 45 6.76 -5.56 -0.74
CA ILE A 45 5.87 -4.55 -1.31
C ILE A 45 6.44 -3.18 -0.93
N LEU A 46 6.82 -2.42 -1.95
CA LEU A 46 7.32 -1.06 -1.86
C LEU A 46 6.22 -0.09 -2.29
N ILE A 47 6.06 0.99 -1.55
CA ILE A 47 4.96 1.94 -1.74
C ILE A 47 5.58 3.33 -1.82
N PRO A 48 5.54 4.02 -2.97
CA PRO A 48 6.01 5.40 -3.03
C PRO A 48 5.17 6.29 -2.11
N LYS A 49 5.85 7.04 -1.25
CA LYS A 49 5.19 7.94 -0.28
C LYS A 49 4.22 8.91 -0.96
N LYS A 50 4.63 9.49 -2.10
CA LYS A 50 3.81 10.42 -2.88
C LYS A 50 2.45 9.80 -3.24
N SER A 51 2.45 8.60 -3.82
CA SER A 51 1.21 7.94 -4.24
C SER A 51 0.30 7.58 -3.06
N PHE A 52 0.89 7.11 -1.95
CA PHE A 52 0.12 6.85 -0.73
C PHE A 52 -0.49 8.13 -0.15
N MET A 53 0.25 9.23 -0.13
CA MET A 53 -0.24 10.52 0.40
C MET A 53 -1.33 11.12 -0.48
N GLU A 54 -1.18 11.06 -1.80
CA GLU A 54 -2.23 11.49 -2.74
C GLU A 54 -3.54 10.75 -2.50
N TRP A 55 -3.47 9.42 -2.35
CA TRP A 55 -4.63 8.60 -1.97
C TRP A 55 -5.20 9.02 -0.60
N PHE A 56 -4.35 9.23 0.40
CA PHE A 56 -4.78 9.60 1.75
C PHE A 56 -5.45 10.98 1.80
N GLU A 57 -4.98 11.92 0.98
CA GLU A 57 -5.53 13.27 0.84
C GLU A 57 -6.76 13.32 -0.09
N GLY A 58 -7.13 12.19 -0.71
CA GLY A 58 -8.25 12.09 -1.65
C GLY A 58 -7.98 12.78 -2.99
N MET A 59 -6.71 13.04 -3.31
CA MET A 59 -6.33 13.54 -4.63
C MET A 59 -6.42 12.42 -5.66
N PRO A 60 -6.77 12.73 -6.92
CA PRO A 60 -6.69 11.76 -8.00
C PRO A 60 -5.22 11.39 -8.22
N SER A 61 -4.76 10.31 -7.61
CA SER A 61 -3.50 9.68 -7.96
C SER A 61 -3.63 9.16 -9.38
N GLU A 62 -2.58 9.31 -10.21
CA GLU A 62 -2.56 8.66 -11.52
C GLU A 62 -2.94 7.18 -11.32
N PRO A 63 -4.04 6.71 -11.94
CA PRO A 63 -4.45 5.33 -11.79
C PRO A 63 -3.26 4.50 -12.26
N ALA A 64 -2.75 3.63 -11.38
CA ALA A 64 -1.70 2.71 -11.73
C ALA A 64 -2.20 1.94 -12.96
N HIS A 65 -1.63 2.22 -14.13
CA HIS A 65 -1.98 1.58 -15.38
C HIS A 65 -1.72 0.07 -15.23
N ASP A 66 -2.77 -0.67 -14.85
CA ASP A 66 -2.80 -2.13 -14.90
C ASP A 66 -4.10 -2.58 -15.58
N GLU A 67 -4.12 -2.43 -16.91
CA GLU A 67 -4.97 -3.20 -17.79
C GLU A 67 -4.25 -4.50 -18.20
N ARG A 68 -4.02 -5.43 -17.25
CA ARG A 68 -4.04 -6.91 -17.40
C ARG A 68 -3.19 -7.56 -16.30
N SER A 69 -3.83 -8.36 -15.46
CA SER A 69 -3.69 -9.83 -15.52
C SER A 69 -4.36 -10.51 -14.32
N GLY A 70 -5.44 -11.23 -14.60
CA GLY A 70 -5.68 -12.58 -14.06
C GLY A 70 -5.84 -12.74 -12.55
N GLU A 71 -7.09 -12.98 -12.15
CA GLU A 71 -7.48 -14.08 -11.25
C GLU A 71 -6.39 -14.59 -10.29
N ASN A 72 -6.49 -14.22 -9.02
CA ASN A 72 -6.20 -15.20 -7.98
C ASN A 72 -7.03 -14.94 -6.72
N THR A 73 -8.28 -15.39 -6.77
CA THR A 73 -9.10 -15.70 -5.60
C THR A 73 -8.50 -16.89 -4.85
N LEU A 74 -7.39 -16.68 -4.13
CA LEU A 74 -6.93 -17.64 -3.11
C LEU A 74 -7.64 -17.39 -1.77
N SER A 75 -8.96 -17.52 -1.79
CA SER A 75 -9.78 -17.65 -0.59
C SER A 75 -10.73 -18.86 -0.62
N GLU A 76 -10.52 -19.83 -1.52
CA GLU A 76 -11.15 -21.16 -1.45
C GLU A 76 -10.10 -22.28 -1.53
N VAL A 77 -9.23 -22.37 -0.53
CA VAL A 77 -8.75 -23.66 -0.05
C VAL A 77 -8.19 -23.45 1.35
N PHE A 78 -8.75 -24.23 2.29
CA PHE A 78 -8.63 -24.22 3.76
C PHE A 78 -9.70 -23.41 4.49
#